data_AF-A0A132PNS5-F1
#
_entry.id   AF-A0A132PNS5-F1
#
_cell.length_a   1.000
_cell.length_b   1.000
_cell.length_c   1.000
_cell.angle_alpha   90.00
_cell.angle_beta   90.00
_cell.angle_gamma   90.00
#
_symmetry.space_group_name_H-M   'P 1'
#
loop_
_entity.id
_entity.type
_entity.pdbx_description
1 polymer ?
#
loop_
_entity_poly.entity_id
_entity_poly.type
_entity_poly.pdbx_seq_one_letter_code
_entity_poly.pdbx_strand_id
1 'polypeptide(L)'
;MFSGQIDQICALGNGRQLISTTCRSVVPAARASMSSLIWSSGIREAVSCSTHEALVGVYANTMIMLISCAHDPQPIVQRVLKRLESRKEGSRVAVALTPPRIDRIEDYAANYQTGVRTTQLRLMADGGGLIDLRTLPLTSLLLVNSTVPDQLRRFAEQLVEPLESHDQRRETELVNTLRTWLLQSFSAAATADRLMVHVNTVGYRLSKIQAILGRDLRKSDVRLELQLALHVWDILHTRC
;
A
#
# COMPACT_ATOMS: atom_id res chain seq x y z
N MET A 1 -1.65 10.64 26.86
CA MET A 1 -0.32 10.00 26.80
C MET A 1 0.43 10.27 25.48
N PHE A 2 -0.26 10.50 24.34
CA PHE A 2 0.35 10.87 23.05
C PHE A 2 0.91 12.32 22.97
N SER A 3 0.34 13.28 23.71
CA SER A 3 0.76 14.69 23.64
C SER A 3 2.19 14.95 24.13
N GLY A 4 2.64 14.30 25.22
CA GLY A 4 3.98 14.53 25.78
C GLY A 4 5.14 13.92 24.97
N GLN A 5 4.85 13.06 23.99
CA GLN A 5 5.88 12.42 23.15
C GLN A 5 5.99 13.06 21.75
N ILE A 6 4.98 13.81 21.33
CA ILE A 6 5.10 14.73 20.17
C ILE A 6 6.11 15.83 20.48
N ASP A 7 6.16 16.31 21.73
CA ASP A 7 7.19 17.27 22.17
C ASP A 7 8.62 16.71 22.06
N GLN A 8 8.81 15.39 22.23
CA GLN A 8 10.10 14.73 22.00
C GLN A 8 10.48 14.66 20.51
N ILE A 9 9.49 14.55 19.63
CA ILE A 9 9.68 14.60 18.18
C ILE A 9 10.06 16.02 17.75
N CYS A 10 9.47 17.05 18.37
CA CYS A 10 9.83 18.46 18.18
C CYS A 10 11.20 18.82 18.79
N ALA A 11 11.64 18.15 19.85
CA ALA A 11 12.92 18.44 20.52
C ALA A 11 14.17 17.95 19.74
N LEU A 12 14.02 17.09 18.73
CA LEU A 12 15.12 16.57 17.90
C LEU A 12 15.44 17.43 16.66
N GLY A 13 14.56 18.39 16.32
CA GLY A 13 14.87 19.45 15.36
C GLY A 13 15.12 20.73 16.14
N ASN A 14 16.27 21.39 15.93
CA ASN A 14 16.62 22.65 16.58
C ASN A 14 15.39 23.56 16.71
N GLY A 15 14.95 23.73 17.96
CA GLY A 15 13.71 24.40 18.30
C GLY A 15 13.61 25.76 17.61
N ARG A 16 12.43 26.01 17.03
CA ARG A 16 12.00 27.18 16.24
C ARG A 16 12.18 27.02 14.72
N GLN A 17 11.30 26.22 14.11
CA GLN A 17 10.57 26.57 12.86
C GLN A 17 9.75 25.43 12.22
N LEU A 18 9.58 24.27 12.87
CA LEU A 18 8.76 23.18 12.31
C LEU A 18 7.23 23.36 12.50
N ILE A 19 6.79 24.44 13.14
CA ILE A 19 5.37 24.72 13.42
C ILE A 19 4.97 25.99 12.68
N SER A 20 4.81 25.87 11.36
CA SER A 20 4.27 26.93 10.49
C SER A 20 3.46 26.29 9.36
N THR A 21 2.17 26.09 9.63
CA THR A 21 1.03 26.34 8.72
C THR A 21 0.88 25.65 7.36
N THR A 22 1.57 24.55 7.04
CA THR A 22 1.10 23.50 6.09
C THR A 22 2.14 22.38 5.98
N CYS A 23 2.00 21.33 6.78
CA CYS A 23 3.02 20.28 6.86
C CYS A 23 2.83 19.22 5.75
N ARG A 24 3.32 19.47 4.53
CA ARG A 24 3.36 18.48 3.43
C ARG A 24 4.22 17.28 3.80
N SER A 25 3.65 16.34 4.55
CA SER A 25 4.37 15.19 5.08
C SER A 25 3.68 13.90 4.70
N VAL A 26 4.49 12.93 4.25
CA VAL A 26 4.10 11.53 4.09
C VAL A 26 4.77 10.75 5.20
N VAL A 27 4.06 9.75 5.71
CA VAL A 27 4.52 8.83 6.75
C VAL A 27 4.90 7.49 6.12
N PRO A 28 6.07 7.32 5.47
CA PRO A 28 6.58 5.98 5.21
C PRO A 28 6.78 5.25 6.54
N ALA A 29 5.86 4.33 6.81
CA ALA A 29 6.09 3.27 7.76
C ALA A 29 7.06 2.27 7.12
N ALA A 30 8.17 1.89 7.76
CA ALA A 30 9.04 0.81 7.29
C ALA A 30 9.18 -0.26 8.36
N ARG A 31 8.90 -1.52 8.02
CA ARG A 31 9.02 -2.65 8.93
C ARG A 31 9.87 -3.75 8.29
N ALA A 32 10.78 -4.32 9.07
CA ALA A 32 11.69 -5.39 8.66
C ALA A 32 11.37 -6.67 9.45
N SER A 33 11.70 -7.85 8.88
CA SER A 33 11.44 -9.14 9.52
C SER A 33 12.37 -9.46 10.71
N MET A 34 13.42 -8.67 10.97
CA MET A 34 14.40 -8.88 12.05
C MET A 34 14.82 -7.58 12.78
N SER A 35 15.32 -7.74 14.02
CA SER A 35 15.50 -6.75 15.12
C SER A 35 15.95 -5.31 14.78
N SER A 36 15.45 -4.35 15.56
CA SER A 36 15.41 -2.90 15.35
C SER A 36 16.72 -2.10 15.48
N LEU A 37 17.73 -2.61 16.18
CA LEU A 37 18.92 -1.82 16.57
C LEU A 37 19.89 -1.52 15.41
N ILE A 38 20.02 -2.42 14.43
CA ILE A 38 20.99 -2.30 13.32
C ILE A 38 20.48 -1.32 12.23
N TRP A 39 19.19 -1.02 12.20
CA TRP A 39 18.54 -0.24 11.13
C TRP A 39 18.56 1.27 11.34
N SER A 40 18.56 1.73 12.59
CA SER A 40 18.43 3.16 12.93
C SER A 40 19.63 4.02 12.48
N SER A 41 20.83 3.44 12.39
CA SER A 41 22.04 4.11 11.89
C SER A 41 22.07 4.16 10.37
N GLY A 42 21.84 3.01 9.70
CA GLY A 42 21.85 2.92 8.25
C GLY A 42 20.75 3.71 7.55
N ILE A 43 19.61 3.94 8.21
CA ILE A 43 18.53 4.76 7.65
C ILE A 43 18.76 6.24 7.87
N ARG A 44 19.22 6.66 9.07
CA ARG A 44 19.63 8.06 9.28
C ARG A 44 20.67 8.47 8.25
N GLU A 45 21.62 7.59 7.95
CA GLU A 45 22.62 7.79 6.90
C GLU A 45 22.01 7.80 5.48
N ALA A 46 21.10 6.88 5.17
CA ALA A 46 20.43 6.85 3.86
C ALA A 46 19.57 8.10 3.60
N VAL A 47 18.98 8.66 4.66
CA VAL A 47 18.12 9.85 4.66
C VAL A 47 18.93 11.14 4.74
N SER A 48 20.02 11.19 5.51
CA SER A 48 20.92 12.35 5.58
C SER A 48 21.64 12.60 4.26
N CYS A 49 21.81 11.57 3.42
CA CYS A 49 22.27 11.72 2.04
C CYS A 49 21.18 12.18 1.05
N SER A 50 19.96 12.47 1.52
CA SER A 50 18.92 13.12 0.73
C SER A 50 18.89 14.60 1.09
N THR A 51 18.69 15.47 0.11
CA THR A 51 18.68 16.95 0.30
C THR A 51 17.45 17.48 1.04
N HIS A 52 16.65 16.61 1.67
CA HIS A 52 15.34 16.95 2.23
C HIS A 52 15.35 16.84 3.74
N GLU A 53 14.71 17.80 4.42
CA GLU A 53 14.44 17.71 5.86
C GLU A 53 13.45 16.57 6.11
N ALA A 54 13.98 15.48 6.68
CA ALA A 54 13.21 14.30 7.01
C ALA A 54 13.47 13.92 8.47
N LEU A 55 12.39 13.76 9.22
CA LEU A 55 12.43 13.29 10.59
C LEU A 55 12.21 11.79 10.61
N VAL A 56 13.13 11.04 11.23
CA VAL A 56 13.05 9.58 11.28
C VAL A 56 12.96 9.13 12.72
N GLY A 57 11.93 8.37 13.05
CA GLY A 57 11.70 7.75 14.36
C GLY A 57 11.40 6.26 14.22
N VAL A 58 11.54 5.52 15.32
CA VAL A 58 11.10 4.12 15.41
C VAL A 58 10.05 4.03 16.51
N TYR A 59 8.89 3.49 16.19
CA TYR A 59 7.79 3.32 17.13
C TYR A 59 7.10 1.98 16.90
N ALA A 60 6.87 1.21 17.97
CA ALA A 60 6.28 -0.14 17.92
C ALA A 60 6.92 -1.06 16.85
N ASN A 61 8.25 -1.09 16.82
CA ASN A 61 9.06 -1.84 15.83
C ASN A 61 8.76 -1.50 14.36
N THR A 62 8.18 -0.33 14.13
CA THR A 62 7.92 0.22 12.80
C THR A 62 8.65 1.55 12.72
N MET A 63 9.47 1.71 11.70
CA MET A 63 10.08 3.00 11.42
C MET A 63 9.03 3.93 10.85
N ILE A 64 9.08 5.20 11.24
CA ILE A 64 8.23 6.27 10.75
C ILE A 64 9.20 7.31 10.21
N MET A 65 9.08 7.68 8.93
CA MET A 65 9.75 8.88 8.43
C MET A 65 8.70 9.95 8.17
N LEU A 66 9.00 11.20 8.47
CA LEU A 66 8.20 12.35 8.09
C LEU A 66 9.06 13.16 7.15
N ILE A 67 8.74 13.12 5.87
CA ILE A 67 9.51 13.84 4.86
C ILE A 67 8.73 15.12 4.54
N SER A 68 9.33 16.29 4.79
CA SER A 68 8.76 17.55 4.33
C SER A 68 9.01 17.68 2.83
N CYS A 69 7.96 17.61 2.01
CA CYS A 69 8.09 17.59 0.55
C CYS A 69 7.24 18.67 -0.11
N ALA A 70 7.87 19.63 -0.80
CA ALA A 70 7.12 20.50 -1.72
C ALA A 70 6.62 19.72 -2.97
N HIS A 71 7.30 18.62 -3.31
CA HIS A 71 7.08 17.75 -4.47
C HIS A 71 6.74 16.30 -4.06
N ASP A 72 6.49 15.42 -5.02
CA ASP A 72 6.16 14.02 -4.76
C ASP A 72 7.31 13.27 -4.01
N PRO A 73 7.05 12.68 -2.82
CA PRO A 73 8.05 11.94 -2.06
C PRO A 73 8.44 10.58 -2.67
N GLN A 74 7.66 10.05 -3.62
CA GLN A 74 7.87 8.69 -4.14
C GLN A 74 9.31 8.42 -4.61
N PRO A 75 9.99 9.30 -5.38
CA PRO A 75 11.36 9.04 -5.83
C PRO A 75 12.39 8.98 -4.68
N ILE A 76 12.17 9.77 -3.63
CA ILE A 76 13.02 9.79 -2.44
C ILE A 76 12.86 8.48 -1.69
N VAL A 77 11.61 8.06 -1.46
CA VAL A 77 11.29 6.82 -0.74
C VAL A 77 11.81 5.59 -1.49
N GLN A 78 11.67 5.54 -2.82
CA GLN A 78 12.24 4.48 -3.64
C GLN A 78 13.77 4.38 -3.51
N ARG A 79 14.47 5.52 -3.48
CA ARG A 79 15.93 5.56 -3.32
C ARG A 79 16.35 5.05 -1.95
N VAL A 80 15.63 5.45 -0.91
CA VAL A 80 15.86 4.95 0.46
C VAL A 80 15.62 3.44 0.50
N LEU A 81 14.48 2.96 0.00
CA LEU A 81 14.14 1.55 -0.04
C LEU A 81 15.23 0.69 -0.73
N LYS A 82 15.69 1.08 -1.92
CA LYS A 82 16.76 0.37 -2.64
C LYS A 82 18.05 0.24 -1.81
N ARG A 83 18.42 1.29 -1.08
CA ARG A 83 19.60 1.29 -0.19
C ARG A 83 19.41 0.38 1.03
N LEU A 84 18.17 0.19 1.45
CA LEU A 84 17.83 -0.66 2.59
C LEU A 84 17.81 -2.14 2.22
N GLU A 85 17.28 -2.46 1.05
CA GLU A 85 17.32 -3.81 0.48
C GLU A 85 18.77 -4.25 0.20
N SER A 86 19.65 -3.34 -0.24
CA SER A 86 21.06 -3.68 -0.54
C SER A 86 21.93 -3.92 0.70
N ARG A 87 21.48 -3.56 1.91
CA ARG A 87 22.31 -3.66 3.13
C ARG A 87 22.30 -5.05 3.77
N LYS A 88 21.28 -5.87 3.50
CA LYS A 88 21.19 -7.22 4.07
C LYS A 88 20.39 -8.15 3.18
N GLU A 89 21.08 -9.18 2.69
CA GLU A 89 20.49 -10.24 1.89
C GLU A 89 19.36 -10.93 2.68
N GLY A 90 18.20 -11.11 2.03
CA GLY A 90 17.00 -11.71 2.62
C GLY A 90 16.15 -10.79 3.52
N SER A 91 16.56 -9.55 3.79
CA SER A 91 15.71 -8.61 4.55
C SER A 91 14.70 -7.93 3.64
N ARG A 92 13.40 -8.19 3.88
CA ARG A 92 12.31 -7.48 3.20
C ARG A 92 11.92 -6.23 3.96
N VAL A 93 11.82 -5.12 3.24
CA VAL A 93 11.37 -3.84 3.78
C VAL A 93 10.15 -3.43 2.99
N ALA A 94 9.02 -3.22 3.68
CA ALA A 94 7.82 -2.65 3.08
C ALA A 94 7.69 -1.21 3.52
N VAL A 95 7.37 -0.31 2.58
CA VAL A 95 7.14 1.11 2.82
C VAL A 95 5.78 1.53 2.28
N ALA A 96 4.96 2.21 3.09
CA ALA A 96 3.64 2.71 2.65
C ALA A 96 3.61 4.24 2.56
N LEU A 97 3.21 4.81 1.42
CA LEU A 97 2.84 6.22 1.30
C LEU A 97 1.35 6.36 1.57
N THR A 98 0.98 7.08 2.63
CA THR A 98 -0.41 7.17 3.08
C THR A 98 -1.08 8.48 2.66
N PRO A 99 -2.38 8.46 2.29
CA PRO A 99 -3.22 9.65 2.20
C PRO A 99 -3.99 9.89 3.52
N PRO A 100 -4.58 11.09 3.72
CA PRO A 100 -4.40 12.32 2.94
C PRO A 100 -3.09 13.03 3.30
N ARG A 101 -2.76 14.09 2.55
CA ARG A 101 -1.73 15.05 2.95
C ARG A 101 -2.04 15.55 4.36
N ILE A 102 -1.04 15.49 5.24
CA ILE A 102 -1.22 15.80 6.66
C ILE A 102 -1.17 17.32 6.87
N ASP A 103 -2.30 18.00 6.77
CA ASP A 103 -2.33 19.45 7.01
C ASP A 103 -2.50 19.80 8.50
N ARG A 104 -2.81 18.81 9.36
CA ARG A 104 -3.01 18.97 10.80
C ARG A 104 -2.35 17.87 11.62
N ILE A 105 -2.00 18.17 12.87
CA ILE A 105 -1.29 17.20 13.72
C ILE A 105 -2.16 16.00 14.11
N GLU A 106 -3.48 16.18 14.13
CA GLU A 106 -4.44 15.13 14.50
C GLU A 106 -4.48 14.00 13.46
N ASP A 107 -4.21 14.31 12.19
CA ASP A 107 -4.27 13.35 11.08
C ASP A 107 -3.09 12.37 11.06
N TYR A 108 -2.04 12.65 11.85
CA TYR A 108 -0.86 11.78 11.95
C TYR A 108 -1.19 10.40 12.49
N ALA A 109 -2.07 10.32 13.50
CA ALA A 109 -2.38 9.03 14.13
C ALA A 109 -3.06 8.07 13.14
N ALA A 110 -4.02 8.57 12.37
CA ALA A 110 -4.72 7.78 11.35
C ALA A 110 -3.78 7.38 10.19
N ASN A 111 -2.93 8.30 9.72
CA ASN A 111 -1.93 8.01 8.69
C ASN A 111 -0.91 6.97 9.17
N TYR A 112 -0.41 7.13 10.40
CA TYR A 112 0.49 6.16 11.01
C TYR A 112 -0.13 4.75 11.08
N GLN A 113 -1.36 4.64 11.59
CA GLN A 113 -2.06 3.34 11.67
C GLN A 113 -2.25 2.71 10.30
N THR A 114 -2.63 3.52 9.30
CA THR A 114 -2.77 3.08 7.92
C THR A 114 -1.45 2.51 7.39
N GLY A 115 -0.36 3.28 7.51
CA GLY A 115 0.95 2.88 7.01
C GLY A 115 1.48 1.61 7.69
N VAL A 116 1.30 1.48 9.01
CA VAL A 116 1.66 0.26 9.75
C VAL A 116 0.87 -0.94 9.23
N ARG A 117 -0.45 -0.81 9.06
CA ARG A 117 -1.30 -1.93 8.64
C ARG A 117 -1.02 -2.34 7.19
N THR A 118 -0.77 -1.39 6.29
CA THR A 118 -0.34 -1.68 4.92
C THR A 118 0.98 -2.45 4.87
N THR A 119 1.97 -2.00 5.64
CA THR A 119 3.28 -2.66 5.67
C THR A 119 3.22 -4.03 6.33
N GLN A 120 2.39 -4.21 7.36
CA GLN A 120 2.10 -5.51 7.95
C GLN A 120 1.48 -6.48 6.94
N LEU A 121 0.43 -6.05 6.24
CA LEU A 121 -0.20 -6.85 5.18
C LEU A 121 0.82 -7.30 4.14
N ARG A 122 1.65 -6.38 3.68
CA ARG A 122 2.67 -6.67 2.67
C ARG A 122 3.69 -7.70 3.14
N LEU A 123 4.19 -7.54 4.37
CA LEU A 123 5.18 -8.45 4.94
C LEU A 123 4.59 -9.83 5.24
N MET A 124 3.31 -9.91 5.63
CA MET A 124 2.58 -11.19 5.84
C MET A 124 2.41 -11.99 4.55
N ALA A 125 2.37 -11.31 3.40
CA ALA A 125 2.36 -11.92 2.08
C ALA A 125 3.78 -12.22 1.57
N ASP A 126 4.78 -12.26 2.45
CA ASP A 126 6.18 -12.48 2.08
C ASP A 126 6.69 -11.44 1.06
N GLY A 127 6.12 -10.24 1.05
CA GLY A 127 6.46 -9.14 0.15
C GLY A 127 7.30 -8.05 0.81
N GLY A 128 8.03 -7.28 0.00
CA GLY A 128 8.65 -6.00 0.36
C GLY A 128 8.21 -4.91 -0.63
N GLY A 129 8.84 -3.75 -0.64
CA GLY A 129 8.58 -2.74 -1.67
C GLY A 129 7.84 -1.49 -1.19
N LEU A 130 7.55 -0.61 -2.15
CA LEU A 130 6.77 0.61 -1.93
C LEU A 130 5.30 0.37 -2.28
N ILE A 131 4.41 0.70 -1.36
CA ILE A 131 2.95 0.72 -1.55
C ILE A 131 2.51 2.18 -1.52
N ASP A 132 2.03 2.69 -2.64
CA ASP A 132 1.45 4.04 -2.70
C ASP A 132 -0.06 3.98 -2.52
N LEU A 133 -0.55 4.23 -1.30
CA LEU A 133 -1.99 4.24 -1.02
C LEU A 133 -2.69 5.50 -1.51
N ARG A 134 -1.97 6.53 -1.98
CA ARG A 134 -2.60 7.74 -2.52
C ARG A 134 -3.41 7.43 -3.79
N THR A 135 -3.10 6.32 -4.46
CA THR A 135 -3.85 5.81 -5.62
C THR A 135 -5.01 4.87 -5.21
N LEU A 136 -5.12 4.52 -3.92
CA LEU A 136 -6.08 3.55 -3.37
C LEU A 136 -6.85 4.11 -2.14
N PRO A 137 -7.59 5.23 -2.27
CA PRO A 137 -8.17 5.95 -1.12
C PRO A 137 -9.28 5.20 -0.37
N LEU A 138 -10.05 4.32 -1.02
CA LEU A 138 -11.02 3.48 -0.31
C LEU A 138 -10.34 2.39 0.52
N THR A 139 -9.24 1.83 -0.01
CA THR A 139 -8.45 0.81 0.68
C THR A 139 -7.78 1.40 1.92
N SER A 140 -7.30 2.64 1.86
CA SER A 140 -6.74 3.31 3.04
C SER A 140 -7.79 3.51 4.13
N LEU A 141 -9.03 3.87 3.80
CA LEU A 141 -10.12 4.00 4.79
C LEU A 141 -10.43 2.69 5.51
N LEU A 142 -10.45 1.57 4.78
CA LEU A 142 -10.61 0.25 5.40
C LEU A 142 -9.46 -0.04 6.38
N LEU A 143 -8.24 0.33 6.01
CA LEU A 143 -7.05 0.16 6.85
C LEU A 143 -7.00 1.11 8.05
N VAL A 144 -7.71 2.24 8.08
CA VAL A 144 -7.81 3.11 9.28
C VAL A 144 -8.71 2.49 10.36
N ASN A 145 -9.75 1.76 9.96
CA ASN A 145 -10.80 1.31 10.88
C ASN A 145 -10.74 -0.19 11.23
N SER A 146 -9.98 -0.99 10.49
CA SER A 146 -9.89 -2.43 10.73
C SER A 146 -8.83 -2.78 11.78
N THR A 147 -9.24 -3.52 12.81
CA THR A 147 -8.32 -4.04 13.84
C THR A 147 -7.45 -5.20 13.37
N VAL A 148 -7.73 -5.82 12.20
CA VAL A 148 -7.02 -7.04 11.80
C VAL A 148 -6.69 -7.06 10.30
N PRO A 149 -5.43 -6.78 9.92
CA PRO A 149 -4.85 -7.07 8.60
C PRO A 149 -5.24 -8.45 8.04
N ASP A 150 -5.25 -9.50 8.85
CA ASP A 150 -5.58 -10.87 8.39
C ASP A 150 -7.01 -11.01 7.83
N GLN A 151 -7.98 -10.21 8.30
CA GLN A 151 -9.34 -10.28 7.76
C GLN A 151 -9.40 -9.76 6.33
N LEU A 152 -8.71 -8.64 6.04
CA LEU A 152 -8.62 -8.09 4.70
C LEU A 152 -7.86 -9.04 3.76
N ARG A 153 -6.77 -9.64 4.26
CA ARG A 153 -6.03 -10.67 3.53
C ARG A 153 -6.93 -11.83 3.13
N ARG A 154 -7.61 -12.46 4.10
CA ARG A 154 -8.51 -13.59 3.85
C ARG A 154 -9.66 -13.24 2.91
N PHE A 155 -10.20 -12.02 3.04
CA PHE A 155 -11.23 -11.52 2.14
C PHE A 155 -10.73 -11.45 0.69
N ALA A 156 -9.54 -10.91 0.46
CA ALA A 156 -8.94 -10.84 -0.87
C ALA A 156 -8.61 -12.23 -1.43
N GLU A 157 -8.00 -13.10 -0.61
CA GLU A 157 -7.70 -14.50 -0.96
C GLU A 157 -8.96 -15.24 -1.38
N GLN A 158 -10.04 -15.15 -0.60
CA GLN A 158 -11.32 -15.82 -0.90
C GLN A 158 -11.92 -15.43 -2.26
N LEU A 159 -11.72 -14.18 -2.70
CA LEU A 159 -12.34 -13.66 -3.93
C LEU A 159 -11.43 -13.70 -5.16
N VAL A 160 -10.11 -13.65 -4.99
CA VAL A 160 -9.17 -13.53 -6.11
C VAL A 160 -8.35 -14.81 -6.32
N GLU A 161 -7.98 -15.52 -5.26
CA GLU A 161 -7.17 -16.75 -5.35
C GLU A 161 -7.80 -17.86 -6.21
N PRO A 162 -9.14 -18.08 -6.21
CA PRO A 162 -9.76 -19.05 -7.11
C PRO A 162 -9.57 -18.73 -8.60
N LEU A 163 -9.53 -17.44 -8.94
CA LEU A 163 -9.30 -16.96 -10.31
C LEU A 163 -7.83 -17.11 -10.68
N GLU A 164 -6.92 -16.68 -9.80
CA GLU A 164 -5.47 -16.83 -9.98
C GLU A 164 -5.08 -18.30 -10.15
N SER A 165 -5.63 -19.18 -9.31
CA SER A 165 -5.42 -20.63 -9.39
C SER A 165 -5.97 -21.24 -10.67
N HIS A 166 -7.04 -20.66 -11.25
CA HIS A 166 -7.55 -21.10 -12.54
C HIS A 166 -6.63 -20.63 -13.68
N ASP A 167 -6.18 -19.37 -13.64
CA ASP A 167 -5.25 -18.78 -14.61
C ASP A 167 -3.95 -19.58 -14.67
N GLN A 168 -3.36 -19.94 -13.54
CA GLN A 168 -2.14 -20.74 -13.47
C GLN A 168 -2.31 -22.17 -14.04
N ARG A 169 -3.48 -22.80 -13.86
CA ARG A 169 -3.73 -24.19 -14.31
C ARG A 169 -4.14 -24.30 -15.78
N ARG A 170 -4.70 -23.24 -16.34
CA ARG A 170 -5.34 -23.26 -17.66
C ARG A 170 -4.75 -22.24 -18.63
N GLU A 171 -3.70 -21.53 -18.22
CA GLU A 171 -3.08 -20.43 -18.97
C GLU A 171 -4.13 -19.41 -19.44
N THR A 172 -5.05 -19.05 -18.53
CA THR A 172 -6.07 -18.02 -18.77
C THR A 172 -5.65 -16.68 -18.15
N GLU A 173 -6.43 -15.64 -18.41
CA GLU A 173 -6.17 -14.29 -17.86
C GLU A 173 -7.45 -13.70 -17.24
N LEU A 174 -8.15 -14.48 -16.43
CA LEU A 174 -9.37 -14.08 -15.76
C LEU A 174 -9.13 -12.92 -14.78
N VAL A 175 -8.05 -12.95 -13.99
CA VAL A 175 -7.72 -11.86 -13.04
C VAL A 175 -7.46 -10.56 -13.80
N ASN A 176 -6.67 -10.60 -14.88
CA ASN A 176 -6.38 -9.43 -15.71
C ASN A 176 -7.67 -8.91 -16.41
N THR A 177 -8.51 -9.82 -16.87
CA THR A 177 -9.80 -9.46 -17.49
C THR A 177 -10.74 -8.78 -16.50
N LEU A 178 -10.86 -9.33 -15.29
CA LEU A 178 -11.67 -8.74 -14.22
C LEU A 178 -11.15 -7.35 -13.85
N ARG A 179 -9.84 -7.22 -13.63
CA ARG A 179 -9.19 -5.93 -13.31
C ARG A 179 -9.49 -4.89 -14.39
N THR A 180 -9.28 -5.25 -15.65
CA THR A 180 -9.51 -4.32 -16.77
C THR A 180 -10.99 -3.97 -16.91
N TRP A 181 -11.89 -4.92 -16.73
CA TRP A 181 -13.32 -4.69 -16.80
C TRP A 181 -13.83 -3.72 -15.72
N LEU A 182 -13.35 -3.86 -14.49
CA LEU A 182 -13.67 -2.91 -13.41
C LEU A 182 -13.12 -1.50 -13.72
N LEU A 183 -11.90 -1.42 -14.27
CA LEU A 183 -11.28 -0.14 -14.68
C LEU A 183 -12.01 0.54 -15.85
N GLN A 184 -12.58 -0.24 -16.77
CA GLN A 184 -13.33 0.25 -17.93
C GLN A 184 -14.82 0.45 -17.62
N SER A 185 -15.16 0.83 -16.38
CA SER A 185 -16.54 1.09 -15.94
C SER A 185 -17.51 -0.05 -16.25
N PHE A 186 -17.03 -1.29 -16.14
CA PHE A 186 -17.81 -2.50 -16.39
C PHE A 186 -18.24 -2.69 -17.86
N SER A 187 -17.56 -2.04 -18.82
CA SER A 187 -17.82 -2.18 -20.25
C SER A 187 -17.02 -3.33 -20.87
N ALA A 188 -17.71 -4.36 -21.36
CA ALA A 188 -17.07 -5.48 -22.05
C ALA A 188 -16.39 -5.05 -23.36
N ALA A 189 -16.96 -4.08 -24.08
CA ALA A 189 -16.40 -3.56 -25.33
C ALA A 189 -15.09 -2.80 -25.08
N ALA A 190 -15.08 -1.84 -24.15
CA ALA A 190 -13.87 -1.11 -23.81
C ALA A 190 -12.79 -2.00 -23.17
N THR A 191 -13.20 -3.05 -22.46
CA THR A 191 -12.29 -4.08 -21.96
C THR A 191 -11.64 -4.87 -23.09
N ALA A 192 -12.42 -5.25 -24.11
CA ALA A 192 -11.92 -5.95 -25.28
C ALA A 192 -10.91 -5.10 -26.04
N ASP A 193 -11.22 -3.83 -26.28
CA ASP A 193 -10.31 -2.89 -26.93
C ASP A 193 -8.99 -2.76 -26.15
N ARG A 194 -9.08 -2.60 -24.81
CA ARG A 194 -7.90 -2.44 -23.96
C ARG A 194 -7.04 -3.70 -23.84
N LEU A 195 -7.66 -4.89 -23.89
CA LEU A 195 -6.95 -6.17 -23.87
C LEU A 195 -6.57 -6.67 -25.26
N MET A 196 -6.95 -5.95 -26.33
CA MET A 196 -6.76 -6.35 -27.73
C MET A 196 -7.33 -7.75 -28.02
N VAL A 197 -8.52 -8.04 -27.50
CA VAL A 197 -9.26 -9.28 -27.73
C VAL A 197 -10.66 -8.97 -28.24
N HIS A 198 -11.35 -9.97 -28.79
CA HIS A 198 -12.74 -9.80 -29.21
C HIS A 198 -13.69 -9.66 -28.00
N VAL A 199 -14.75 -8.86 -28.12
CA VAL A 199 -15.75 -8.64 -27.05
C VAL A 199 -16.38 -9.94 -26.54
N ASN A 200 -16.61 -10.92 -27.44
CA ASN A 200 -17.09 -12.25 -27.07
C ASN A 200 -16.14 -12.98 -26.11
N THR A 201 -14.82 -12.82 -26.28
CA THR A 201 -13.82 -13.42 -25.39
C THR A 201 -13.93 -12.83 -23.99
N VAL A 202 -14.14 -11.51 -23.88
CA VAL A 202 -14.38 -10.85 -22.58
C VAL A 202 -15.67 -11.39 -21.95
N GLY A 203 -16.77 -11.47 -22.72
CA GLY A 203 -18.04 -12.01 -22.23
C GLY A 203 -17.92 -13.45 -21.72
N TYR A 204 -17.17 -14.30 -22.43
CA TYR A 204 -16.86 -15.66 -22.00
C TYR A 204 -16.05 -15.67 -20.70
N ARG A 205 -14.97 -14.89 -20.61
CA ARG A 205 -14.13 -14.80 -19.41
C ARG A 205 -14.92 -14.28 -18.20
N LEU A 206 -15.77 -13.27 -18.36
CA LEU A 206 -16.64 -12.76 -17.28
C LEU A 206 -17.67 -13.81 -16.83
N SER A 207 -18.28 -14.54 -17.76
CA SER A 207 -19.18 -15.66 -17.43
C SER A 207 -18.46 -16.77 -16.66
N LYS A 208 -17.21 -17.05 -17.03
CA LYS A 208 -16.36 -18.02 -16.33
C LYS A 208 -16.00 -17.54 -14.92
N ILE A 209 -15.68 -16.26 -14.74
CA ILE A 209 -15.44 -15.65 -13.42
C ILE A 209 -16.67 -15.82 -12.53
N GLN A 210 -17.89 -15.52 -13.03
CA GLN A 210 -19.13 -15.74 -12.28
C GLN A 210 -19.29 -17.19 -11.84
N ALA A 211 -19.02 -18.14 -12.74
CA ALA A 211 -19.14 -19.57 -12.45
C ALA A 211 -18.13 -20.04 -11.39
N ILE A 212 -16.89 -19.54 -11.43
CA ILE A 212 -15.85 -19.89 -10.44
C ILE A 212 -16.19 -19.31 -9.07
N LEU A 213 -16.63 -18.04 -9.02
CA LEU A 213 -16.90 -17.35 -7.76
C LEU A 213 -18.28 -17.67 -7.18
N GLY A 214 -19.22 -18.18 -7.98
CA GLY A 214 -20.61 -18.35 -7.58
C GLY A 214 -21.28 -17.00 -7.25
N ARG A 215 -20.91 -15.94 -7.98
CA ARG A 215 -21.33 -14.55 -7.73
C ARG A 215 -21.86 -13.92 -9.02
N ASP A 216 -22.87 -13.06 -8.91
CA ASP A 216 -23.44 -12.32 -10.04
C ASP A 216 -22.74 -10.96 -10.20
N LEU A 217 -21.96 -10.78 -11.26
CA LEU A 217 -21.18 -9.56 -11.50
C LEU A 217 -22.05 -8.35 -11.86
N ARG A 218 -23.37 -8.53 -12.08
CA ARG A 218 -24.30 -7.42 -12.33
C ARG A 218 -24.68 -6.69 -11.04
N LYS A 219 -24.55 -7.34 -9.88
CA LYS A 219 -24.86 -6.73 -8.57
C LYS A 219 -23.79 -5.69 -8.21
N SER A 220 -24.23 -4.50 -7.80
CA SER A 220 -23.34 -3.41 -7.36
C SER A 220 -22.39 -3.86 -6.25
N ASP A 221 -22.93 -4.56 -5.25
CA ASP A 221 -22.19 -4.92 -4.04
C ASP A 221 -21.09 -5.94 -4.37
N VAL A 222 -21.38 -6.89 -5.25
CA VAL A 222 -20.38 -7.85 -5.76
C VAL A 222 -19.26 -7.14 -6.51
N ARG A 223 -19.59 -6.14 -7.36
CA ARG A 223 -18.56 -5.36 -8.07
C ARG A 223 -17.68 -4.57 -7.12
N LEU A 224 -18.27 -3.96 -6.09
CA LEU A 224 -17.53 -3.25 -5.05
C LEU A 224 -16.62 -4.19 -4.27
N GLU A 225 -17.14 -5.34 -3.81
CA GLU A 225 -16.37 -6.36 -3.10
C GLU A 225 -15.17 -6.82 -3.93
N LEU A 226 -15.37 -7.11 -5.22
CA LEU A 226 -14.30 -7.55 -6.12
C LEU A 226 -13.27 -6.45 -6.39
N GLN A 227 -13.70 -5.19 -6.51
CA GLN A 227 -12.79 -4.07 -6.67
C GLN A 227 -11.91 -3.88 -5.43
N LEU A 228 -12.50 -3.96 -4.23
CA LEU A 228 -11.77 -3.90 -2.98
C LEU A 228 -10.82 -5.09 -2.82
N ALA A 229 -11.30 -6.30 -3.12
CA ALA A 229 -10.51 -7.51 -3.06
C ALA A 229 -9.29 -7.43 -3.99
N LEU A 230 -9.44 -6.92 -5.21
CA LEU A 230 -8.32 -6.72 -6.13
C LEU A 230 -7.33 -5.66 -5.63
N HIS A 231 -7.79 -4.56 -5.05
CA HIS A 231 -6.86 -3.58 -4.46
C HIS A 231 -6.03 -4.17 -3.32
N VAL A 232 -6.67 -4.94 -2.44
CA VAL A 232 -5.96 -5.63 -1.34
C VAL A 232 -5.04 -6.71 -1.90
N TRP A 233 -5.52 -7.49 -2.88
CA TRP A 233 -4.72 -8.50 -3.58
C TRP A 233 -3.48 -7.91 -4.24
N ASP A 234 -3.61 -6.74 -4.85
CA ASP A 234 -2.49 -6.00 -5.44
C ASP A 234 -1.51 -5.58 -4.33
N ILE A 235 -1.97 -5.11 -3.17
CA ILE A 235 -1.06 -4.83 -2.03
C ILE A 235 -0.32 -6.10 -1.59
N LEU A 236 -1.01 -7.24 -1.52
CA LEU A 236 -0.40 -8.51 -1.13
C LEU A 236 0.63 -8.98 -2.18
N HIS A 237 0.36 -8.81 -3.48
CA HIS A 237 1.09 -9.45 -4.58
C HIS A 237 1.83 -8.52 -5.54
N THR A 238 1.85 -7.20 -5.31
CA THR A 238 2.59 -6.23 -6.15
C THR A 238 4.00 -6.75 -6.37
N ARG A 239 4.42 -6.99 -7.61
CA ARG A 239 5.81 -7.41 -7.87
C ARG A 239 6.69 -6.15 -7.80
N CYS A 240 7.74 -6.20 -6.99
CA CYS A 240 8.76 -5.15 -6.90
C CYS A 240 9.52 -5.00 -8.23
#